data_AF-A0A975BF39-F1
#
_entry.id   AF-A0A975BF39-F1
#
_cell.length_a   1.000
_cell.length_b   1.000
_cell.length_c   1.000
_cell.angle_alpha   90.00
_cell.angle_beta   90.00
_cell.angle_gamma   90.00
#
_symmetry.space_group_name_H-M   'P 1'
#
loop_
_entity.id
_entity.type
_entity.pdbx_description
1 polymer ?
#
loop_
_entity_poly.entity_id
_entity_poly.type
_entity_poly.pdbx_seq_one_letter_code
_entity_poly.pdbx_strand_id
1 'polypeptide(L)'
;MAMLSFEQELKQYFKAHQIPFQDNSGSFKKLDFAFGDIKTKKYFSFDVKEKRQRYVTRNWPGVEIPEEHLFILDDLAARKVLAYAPNSGVVIRDNIRRKYFFFSVVTLYLMPKQRVNREISKNVKTLKGKWLTDLRNGQCFDTLTEVFAGIESYLNTREDIFLRILECYGDYVGEDVRKGGITRRPGHWSVDVRETR
;
A
#
# COMPACT_ATOMS: atom_id res chain seq x y z
N MET A 1 -4.39 19.14 23.62
CA MET A 1 -5.37 18.99 22.52
C MET A 1 -5.33 17.56 22.01
N ALA A 2 -6.47 16.91 21.84
CA ALA A 2 -6.53 15.57 21.25
C ALA A 2 -6.11 15.64 19.78
N MET A 3 -5.22 14.74 19.35
CA MET A 3 -4.80 14.65 17.95
C MET A 3 -6.00 14.23 17.10
N LEU A 4 -6.29 14.97 16.02
CA LEU A 4 -7.34 14.61 15.06
C LEU A 4 -7.07 13.21 14.48
N SER A 5 -8.11 12.43 14.21
CA SER A 5 -7.95 11.18 13.46
C SER A 5 -7.42 11.48 12.06
N PHE A 6 -6.73 10.52 11.45
CA PHE A 6 -6.13 10.75 10.14
C PHE A 6 -7.19 11.00 9.06
N GLU A 7 -8.34 10.32 9.15
CA GLU A 7 -9.50 10.60 8.29
C GLU A 7 -9.96 12.06 8.38
N GLN A 8 -10.01 12.64 9.59
CA GLN A 8 -10.45 14.03 9.76
C GLN A 8 -9.41 15.03 9.25
N GLU A 9 -8.13 14.73 9.46
CA GLU A 9 -7.02 15.50 8.90
C GLU A 9 -7.09 15.54 7.36
N LEU A 10 -7.33 14.41 6.71
CA LEU A 10 -7.52 14.34 5.26
C LEU A 10 -8.74 15.13 4.78
N LYS A 11 -9.88 15.02 5.48
CA LYS A 11 -11.09 15.80 5.16
C LYS A 11 -10.83 17.30 5.28
N GLN A 12 -10.06 17.73 6.29
CA GLN A 12 -9.66 19.13 6.43
C GLN A 12 -8.71 19.56 5.31
N TYR A 13 -7.74 18.71 4.95
CA TYR A 13 -6.82 18.98 3.85
C TYR A 13 -7.55 19.17 2.52
N PHE A 14 -8.44 18.24 2.16
CA PHE A 14 -9.22 18.33 0.93
C PHE A 14 -10.08 19.61 0.90
N LYS A 15 -10.74 19.95 2.02
CA LYS A 15 -11.53 21.18 2.13
C LYS A 15 -10.68 22.44 1.99
N ALA A 16 -9.54 22.50 2.69
CA ALA A 16 -8.64 23.65 2.68
C ALA A 16 -8.04 23.92 1.29
N HIS A 17 -7.77 22.86 0.52
CA HIS A 17 -7.22 22.96 -0.83
C HIS A 17 -8.30 22.93 -1.93
N GLN A 18 -9.58 22.94 -1.56
CA GLN A 18 -10.72 22.89 -2.50
C GLN A 18 -10.66 21.70 -3.48
N ILE A 19 -10.10 20.57 -3.04
CA ILE A 19 -10.00 19.36 -3.85
C ILE A 19 -11.29 18.56 -3.71
N PRO A 20 -12.05 18.32 -4.80
CA PRO A 20 -13.21 17.44 -4.75
C PRO A 20 -12.79 16.00 -4.43
N PHE A 21 -13.48 15.37 -3.50
CA PHE A 21 -13.20 14.00 -3.07
C PHE A 21 -14.47 13.23 -2.73
N GLN A 22 -14.38 11.91 -2.79
CA GLN A 22 -15.39 10.99 -2.28
C GLN A 22 -14.94 10.47 -0.92
N ASP A 23 -15.79 10.64 0.08
CA ASP A 23 -15.62 10.08 1.42
C ASP A 23 -16.42 8.78 1.52
N ASN A 24 -15.73 7.66 1.60
CA ASN A 24 -16.32 6.34 1.80
C ASN A 24 -15.82 5.71 3.11
N SER A 25 -15.33 6.48 4.09
CA SER A 25 -14.73 5.91 5.31
C SER A 25 -15.71 5.09 6.17
N GLY A 26 -17.02 5.28 5.97
CA GLY A 26 -18.07 4.43 6.55
C GLY A 26 -18.38 3.13 5.78
N SER A 27 -17.74 2.89 4.63
CA SER A 27 -18.04 1.76 3.76
C SER A 27 -17.13 0.56 4.01
N PHE A 28 -17.72 -0.61 4.23
CA PHE A 28 -16.97 -1.87 4.32
C PHE A 28 -16.51 -2.42 2.96
N LYS A 29 -17.03 -1.89 1.85
CA LYS A 29 -16.81 -2.42 0.49
C LYS A 29 -15.87 -1.56 -0.36
N LYS A 30 -15.75 -0.27 -0.05
CA LYS A 30 -14.95 0.69 -0.82
C LYS A 30 -13.64 1.02 -0.11
N LEU A 31 -12.73 1.67 -0.83
CA LEU A 31 -11.58 2.35 -0.24
C LEU A 31 -12.03 3.66 0.40
N ASP A 32 -11.37 4.05 1.49
CA ASP A 32 -11.81 5.14 2.37
C ASP A 32 -11.98 6.47 1.63
N PHE A 33 -11.07 6.81 0.71
CA PHE A 33 -11.12 8.05 -0.06
C PHE A 33 -10.87 7.84 -1.55
N ALA A 34 -11.44 8.72 -2.37
CA ALA A 34 -11.07 8.86 -3.78
C ALA A 34 -11.08 10.33 -4.21
N PHE A 35 -10.21 10.70 -5.13
CA PHE A 35 -10.14 12.06 -5.69
C PHE A 35 -9.61 12.04 -7.13
N GLY A 36 -9.63 13.21 -7.77
CA GLY A 36 -9.14 13.40 -9.13
C GLY A 36 -10.21 13.15 -10.20
N ASP A 37 -9.77 13.08 -11.46
CA ASP A 37 -10.66 13.03 -12.62
C ASP A 37 -10.52 11.73 -13.40
N ILE A 38 -11.65 11.05 -13.58
CA ILE A 38 -11.76 9.79 -14.32
C ILE A 38 -11.50 10.01 -15.82
N LYS A 39 -11.93 11.15 -16.39
CA LYS A 39 -11.80 11.43 -17.82
C LYS A 39 -10.34 11.56 -18.24
N THR A 40 -9.54 12.25 -17.44
CA THR A 40 -8.08 12.37 -17.63
C THR A 40 -7.29 11.16 -17.13
N LYS A 41 -7.97 10.11 -16.61
CA LYS A 41 -7.36 8.92 -15.98
C LYS A 41 -6.39 9.26 -14.82
N LYS A 42 -6.52 10.46 -14.26
CA LYS A 42 -5.82 10.96 -13.06
C LYS A 42 -6.76 10.94 -11.85
N TYR A 43 -7.48 9.83 -11.70
CA TYR A 43 -8.23 9.53 -10.49
C TYR A 43 -7.41 8.59 -9.61
N PHE A 44 -7.59 8.66 -8.29
CA PHE A 44 -6.92 7.77 -7.35
C PHE A 44 -7.85 7.43 -6.19
N SER A 45 -7.81 6.18 -5.72
CA SER A 45 -8.60 5.68 -4.58
C SER A 45 -7.70 5.01 -3.56
N PHE A 46 -7.82 5.34 -2.28
CA PHE A 46 -6.90 4.82 -1.27
C PHE A 46 -7.57 4.55 0.07
N ASP A 47 -7.05 3.53 0.75
CA ASP A 47 -7.39 3.23 2.13
C ASP A 47 -6.45 4.04 3.04
N VAL A 48 -6.95 4.47 4.20
CA VAL A 48 -6.16 5.20 5.18
C VAL A 48 -6.00 4.38 6.44
N LYS A 49 -4.82 4.43 7.03
CA LYS A 49 -4.53 3.69 8.26
C LYS A 49 -3.68 4.52 9.21
N GLU A 50 -3.72 4.16 10.48
CA GLU A 50 -2.96 4.84 11.52
C GLU A 50 -2.20 3.85 12.40
N LYS A 51 -0.92 4.11 12.62
CA LYS A 51 -0.17 3.50 13.73
C LYS A 51 -0.26 4.44 14.93
N ARG A 52 -1.19 4.14 15.84
CA ARG A 52 -1.45 4.96 17.03
C ARG A 52 -0.63 4.58 18.25
N GLN A 53 -0.10 3.36 18.27
CA GLN A 53 0.61 2.79 19.41
C GLN A 53 1.65 1.77 18.92
N ARG A 54 2.67 1.54 19.76
CA ARG A 54 3.67 0.51 19.50
C ARG A 54 3.03 -0.87 19.51
N TYR A 55 3.50 -1.77 18.65
CA TYR A 55 3.04 -3.15 18.66
C TYR A 55 3.72 -3.94 19.76
N VAL A 56 2.95 -4.82 20.42
CA VAL A 56 3.51 -5.81 21.32
C VAL A 56 4.06 -6.96 20.47
N THR A 57 5.36 -6.96 20.21
CA THR A 57 6.02 -7.89 19.26
C THR A 57 5.84 -9.37 19.62
N ARG A 58 5.72 -9.71 20.91
CA ARG A 58 5.42 -11.09 21.36
C ARG A 58 4.12 -11.67 20.79
N ASN A 59 3.18 -10.82 20.35
CA ASN A 59 1.94 -11.25 19.73
C ASN A 59 2.11 -11.62 18.24
N TRP A 60 3.31 -11.47 17.70
CA TRP A 60 3.65 -11.64 16.29
C TRP A 60 4.92 -12.49 16.17
N PRO A 61 4.88 -13.78 16.54
CA PRO A 61 6.05 -14.64 16.53
C PRO A 61 6.65 -14.77 15.13
N GLY A 62 7.98 -14.75 15.05
CA GLY A 62 8.73 -14.85 13.80
C GLY A 62 8.79 -13.57 12.97
N VAL A 63 8.30 -12.43 13.50
CA VAL A 63 8.51 -11.13 12.83
C VAL A 63 9.95 -10.68 13.00
N GLU A 64 10.66 -10.52 11.88
CA GLU A 64 12.04 -10.02 11.85
C GLU A 64 12.11 -8.48 11.69
N ILE A 65 10.98 -7.85 11.36
CA ILE A 65 10.86 -6.41 11.16
C ILE A 65 10.95 -5.69 12.52
N PRO A 66 11.86 -4.71 12.71
CA PRO A 66 11.91 -3.89 13.92
C PRO A 66 10.56 -3.22 14.20
N GLU A 67 10.14 -3.16 15.47
CA GLU A 67 8.80 -2.69 15.86
C GLU A 67 8.50 -1.29 15.31
N GLU A 68 9.46 -0.40 15.34
CA GLU A 68 9.36 0.99 14.87
C GLU A 68 9.10 1.12 13.37
N HIS A 69 9.34 0.04 12.62
CA HIS A 69 9.11 -0.08 11.18
C HIS A 69 7.98 -1.05 10.85
N LEU A 70 7.59 -1.92 11.78
CA LEU A 70 6.47 -2.83 11.61
C LEU A 70 5.16 -2.05 11.48
N PHE A 71 4.37 -2.42 10.47
CA PHE A 71 2.97 -2.09 10.33
C PHE A 71 2.15 -3.35 10.04
N ILE A 72 0.92 -3.40 10.57
CA ILE A 72 0.06 -4.59 10.46
C ILE A 72 -1.19 -4.23 9.67
N LEU A 73 -1.22 -4.67 8.42
CA LEU A 73 -2.33 -4.44 7.51
C LEU A 73 -3.29 -5.62 7.51
N ASP A 74 -4.58 -5.35 7.38
CA ASP A 74 -5.57 -6.40 7.12
C ASP A 74 -5.43 -6.93 5.68
N ASP A 75 -5.39 -8.25 5.50
CA ASP A 75 -5.35 -8.87 4.18
C ASP A 75 -6.55 -8.42 3.31
N LEU A 76 -7.72 -8.25 3.94
CA LEU A 76 -8.90 -7.70 3.27
C LEU A 76 -8.69 -6.26 2.76
N ALA A 77 -7.98 -5.42 3.52
CA ALA A 77 -7.70 -4.05 3.10
C ALA A 77 -6.77 -4.04 1.88
N ALA A 78 -5.72 -4.89 1.87
CA ALA A 78 -4.85 -5.06 0.71
C ALA A 78 -5.66 -5.52 -0.52
N ARG A 79 -6.54 -6.51 -0.37
CA ARG A 79 -7.40 -6.99 -1.48
C ARG A 79 -8.35 -5.92 -2.01
N LYS A 80 -8.90 -5.06 -1.14
CA LYS A 80 -9.69 -3.89 -1.59
C LYS A 80 -8.82 -2.96 -2.44
N VAL A 81 -7.58 -2.71 -2.04
CA VAL A 81 -6.65 -1.87 -2.82
C VAL A 81 -6.40 -2.47 -4.19
N LEU A 82 -6.14 -3.77 -4.27
CA LEU A 82 -5.96 -4.47 -5.55
C LEU A 82 -7.20 -4.40 -6.46
N ALA A 83 -8.41 -4.49 -5.89
CA ALA A 83 -9.65 -4.39 -6.66
C ALA A 83 -9.83 -3.01 -7.34
N TYR A 84 -9.09 -1.98 -6.90
CA TYR A 84 -9.08 -0.63 -7.48
C TYR A 84 -7.81 -0.34 -8.29
N ALA A 85 -6.97 -1.36 -8.54
CA ALA A 85 -5.79 -1.22 -9.38
C ALA A 85 -6.17 -0.73 -10.80
N PRO A 86 -5.28 0.03 -11.47
CA PRO A 86 -3.95 0.43 -11.03
C PRO A 86 -3.94 1.74 -10.20
N ASN A 87 -5.10 2.37 -10.00
CA ASN A 87 -5.19 3.72 -9.43
C ASN A 87 -5.51 3.70 -7.94
N SER A 88 -4.70 2.93 -7.20
CA SER A 88 -4.95 2.74 -5.78
C SER A 88 -3.70 2.56 -4.95
N GLY A 89 -3.87 2.70 -3.64
CA GLY A 89 -2.82 2.52 -2.65
C GLY A 89 -3.33 2.60 -1.21
N VAL A 90 -2.38 2.63 -0.28
CA VAL A 90 -2.63 2.85 1.15
C VAL A 90 -1.79 4.03 1.60
N VAL A 91 -2.40 4.91 2.38
CA VAL A 91 -1.67 5.95 3.11
C VAL A 91 -1.74 5.64 4.60
N ILE A 92 -0.59 5.63 5.26
CA ILE A 92 -0.45 5.32 6.67
C ILE A 92 0.10 6.54 7.39
N ARG A 93 -0.57 7.01 8.44
CA ARG A 93 -0.01 7.97 9.38
C ARG A 93 0.58 7.24 10.57
N ASP A 94 1.88 7.37 10.80
CA ASP A 94 2.51 6.92 12.03
C ASP A 94 2.49 8.05 13.06
N ASN A 95 1.56 7.96 14.01
CA ASN A 95 1.38 9.01 15.03
C ASN A 95 2.53 9.02 16.05
N ILE A 96 3.28 7.92 16.17
CA ILE A 96 4.39 7.79 17.11
C ILE A 96 5.60 8.55 16.59
N ARG A 97 5.91 8.35 15.29
CA ARG A 97 7.06 8.97 14.62
C ARG A 97 6.72 10.27 13.90
N ARG A 98 5.42 10.61 13.81
CA ARG A 98 4.89 11.77 13.08
C ARG A 98 5.32 11.79 11.62
N LYS A 99 5.16 10.66 10.95
CA LYS A 99 5.48 10.48 9.53
C LYS A 99 4.28 9.92 8.80
N TYR A 100 4.25 10.14 7.49
CA TYR A 100 3.28 9.53 6.59
C TYR A 100 4.00 8.56 5.67
N PHE A 101 3.35 7.46 5.34
CA PHE A 101 3.86 6.47 4.41
C PHE A 101 2.84 6.22 3.32
N PHE A 102 3.28 6.27 2.07
CA PHE A 102 2.46 5.93 0.91
C PHE A 102 2.97 4.64 0.28
N PHE A 103 2.04 3.71 0.08
CA PHE A 103 2.23 2.50 -0.71
C PHE A 103 1.28 2.53 -1.89
N SER A 104 1.82 2.63 -3.11
CA SER A 104 1.01 2.35 -4.31
C SER A 104 0.60 0.87 -4.31
N VAL A 105 -0.43 0.51 -5.08
CA VAL A 105 -0.85 -0.88 -5.22
C VAL A 105 0.29 -1.79 -5.68
N VAL A 106 1.18 -1.31 -6.55
CA VAL A 106 2.35 -2.07 -7.00
C VAL A 106 3.32 -2.29 -5.85
N THR A 107 3.75 -1.22 -5.18
CA THR A 107 4.68 -1.30 -4.04
C THR A 107 4.12 -2.21 -2.94
N LEU A 108 2.85 -2.05 -2.60
CA LEU A 108 2.17 -2.85 -1.57
C LEU A 108 2.22 -4.36 -1.88
N TYR A 109 2.06 -4.73 -3.15
CA TYR A 109 1.97 -6.13 -3.56
C TYR A 109 3.33 -6.76 -3.88
N LEU A 110 4.29 -5.98 -4.36
CA LEU A 110 5.62 -6.48 -4.68
C LEU A 110 6.57 -6.49 -3.48
N MET A 111 6.39 -5.62 -2.48
CA MET A 111 7.27 -5.63 -1.32
C MET A 111 7.21 -6.96 -0.53
N PRO A 112 8.34 -7.36 0.09
CA PRO A 112 8.38 -8.43 1.07
C PRO A 112 7.39 -8.18 2.21
N LYS A 113 6.72 -9.24 2.62
CA LYS A 113 5.72 -9.23 3.70
C LYS A 113 5.54 -10.62 4.25
N GLN A 114 5.29 -10.70 5.55
CA GLN A 114 4.87 -11.95 6.17
C GLN A 114 3.34 -11.97 6.27
N ARG A 115 2.71 -13.06 5.82
CA ARG A 115 1.26 -13.26 5.95
C ARG A 115 1.00 -14.17 7.14
N VAL A 116 0.13 -13.73 8.04
CA VAL A 116 -0.25 -14.50 9.23
C VAL A 116 -1.77 -14.51 9.40
N ASN A 117 -2.30 -15.56 10.00
CA ASN A 117 -3.69 -15.60 10.45
C ASN A 117 -3.75 -15.21 11.92
N ARG A 118 -4.66 -14.30 12.27
CA ARG A 118 -4.93 -13.92 13.67
C ARG A 118 -6.30 -14.43 14.06
N GLU A 119 -6.36 -15.21 15.14
CA GLU A 119 -7.63 -15.58 15.74
C GLU A 119 -8.40 -14.33 16.19
N ILE A 120 -9.70 -14.31 15.88
CA ILE A 120 -10.64 -13.33 16.38
C ILE A 120 -11.86 -14.05 16.97
N SER A 121 -12.34 -13.51 18.08
CA SER A 121 -13.61 -13.91 18.70
C SER A 121 -14.43 -12.65 18.91
N LYS A 122 -15.31 -12.36 17.95
CA LYS A 122 -16.35 -11.31 18.11
C LYS A 122 -17.70 -11.99 18.28
N ASN A 123 -18.26 -12.50 17.18
CA ASN A 123 -19.55 -13.21 17.16
C ASN A 123 -19.41 -14.68 16.74
N VAL A 124 -18.27 -15.04 16.14
CA VAL A 124 -17.86 -16.39 15.75
C VAL A 124 -16.35 -16.47 15.94
N LYS A 125 -15.82 -17.62 16.39
CA LYS A 125 -14.38 -17.88 16.39
C LYS A 125 -13.92 -18.08 14.95
N THR A 126 -13.10 -17.17 14.43
CA THR A 126 -12.60 -17.24 13.05
C THR A 126 -11.19 -16.66 12.94
N LEU A 127 -10.60 -16.76 11.74
CA LEU A 127 -9.28 -16.24 11.43
C LEU A 127 -9.40 -14.98 10.58
N LYS A 128 -8.61 -13.97 10.92
CA LYS A 128 -8.43 -12.78 10.12
C LYS A 128 -7.01 -12.75 9.56
N GLY A 129 -6.89 -12.75 8.24
CA GLY A 129 -5.60 -12.61 7.56
C GLY A 129 -4.97 -11.23 7.81
N LYS A 130 -3.68 -11.22 8.09
CA LYS A 130 -2.86 -10.04 8.37
C LYS A 130 -1.58 -10.08 7.54
N TRP A 131 -1.14 -8.92 7.11
CA TRP A 131 0.18 -8.71 6.52
C TRP A 131 1.03 -7.95 7.52
N LEU A 132 2.20 -8.49 7.86
CA LEU A 132 3.25 -7.80 8.60
C LEU A 132 4.16 -7.17 7.55
N THR A 133 4.15 -5.85 7.49
CA THR A 133 4.78 -5.05 6.44
C THR A 133 5.80 -4.10 7.04
N ASP A 134 6.89 -3.85 6.33
CA ASP A 134 7.91 -2.89 6.74
C ASP A 134 7.60 -1.51 6.14
N LEU A 135 7.41 -0.50 7.00
CA LEU A 135 7.12 0.88 6.59
C LEU A 135 8.22 1.48 5.72
N ARG A 136 9.47 1.00 5.83
CA ARG A 136 10.60 1.48 5.04
C ARG A 136 10.47 1.15 3.55
N ASN A 137 9.63 0.18 3.18
CA ASN A 137 9.35 -0.17 1.79
C ASN A 137 8.36 0.81 1.11
N GLY A 138 7.77 1.74 1.88
CA GLY A 138 6.88 2.78 1.38
C GLY A 138 7.61 4.10 1.17
N GLN A 139 6.99 5.01 0.42
CA GLN A 139 7.47 6.39 0.34
C GLN A 139 7.18 7.10 1.66
N CYS A 140 8.20 7.64 2.31
CA CYS A 140 8.09 8.31 3.61
C CYS A 140 8.03 9.83 3.42
N PHE A 141 7.10 10.48 4.13
CA PHE A 141 6.85 11.91 4.04
C PHE A 141 6.67 12.55 5.42
N ASP A 142 6.99 13.84 5.50
CA ASP A 142 6.84 14.68 6.69
C ASP A 142 5.47 15.35 6.74
N THR A 143 4.89 15.64 5.57
CA THR A 143 3.62 16.35 5.48
C THR A 143 2.62 15.64 4.59
N LEU A 144 1.34 15.95 4.81
CA LEU A 144 0.27 15.45 3.96
C LEU A 144 0.36 16.00 2.52
N THR A 145 0.85 17.22 2.34
CA THR A 145 1.09 17.79 1.00
C THR A 145 2.07 16.94 0.20
N GLU A 146 3.16 16.48 0.82
CA GLU A 146 4.15 15.61 0.18
C GLU A 146 3.57 14.24 -0.18
N VAL A 147 2.66 13.69 0.64
CA VAL A 147 1.93 12.45 0.29
C VAL A 147 1.17 12.63 -1.03
N PHE A 148 0.45 13.74 -1.19
CA PHE A 148 -0.30 14.01 -2.42
C PHE A 148 0.63 14.22 -3.62
N ALA A 149 1.78 14.87 -3.43
CA ALA A 149 2.81 14.96 -4.47
C ALA A 149 3.36 13.57 -4.85
N GLY A 150 3.55 12.66 -3.88
CA GLY A 150 3.94 11.28 -4.12
C GLY A 150 2.89 10.48 -4.92
N ILE A 151 1.61 10.67 -4.61
CA ILE A 151 0.50 10.07 -5.38
C ILE A 151 0.48 10.62 -6.81
N GLU A 152 0.66 11.93 -6.99
CA GLU A 152 0.73 12.53 -8.32
C GLU A 152 1.92 12.01 -9.13
N SER A 153 3.10 11.90 -8.50
CA SER A 153 4.28 11.30 -9.13
C SER A 153 3.99 9.87 -9.58
N TYR A 154 3.36 9.06 -8.72
CA TYR A 154 2.94 7.70 -9.10
C TYR A 154 1.97 7.69 -10.28
N LEU A 155 0.96 8.55 -10.29
CA LEU A 155 0.00 8.65 -11.41
C LEU A 155 0.68 9.02 -12.72
N ASN A 156 1.70 9.89 -12.68
CA ASN A 156 2.44 10.34 -13.85
C ASN A 156 3.38 9.25 -14.41
N THR A 157 3.93 8.36 -13.57
CA THR A 157 4.85 7.28 -13.99
C THR A 157 4.18 5.90 -14.08
N ARG A 158 2.89 5.80 -13.74
CA ARG A 158 2.14 4.53 -13.63
C ARG A 158 2.25 3.64 -14.87
N GLU A 159 2.15 4.22 -16.06
CA GLU A 159 2.22 3.43 -17.30
C GLU A 159 3.58 2.73 -17.43
N ASP A 160 4.66 3.44 -17.16
CA ASP A 160 6.01 2.86 -17.21
C ASP A 160 6.16 1.75 -16.17
N ILE A 161 5.67 1.98 -14.94
CA ILE A 161 5.73 1.00 -13.84
C ILE A 161 5.08 -0.34 -14.23
N PHE A 162 3.91 -0.30 -14.88
CA PHE A 162 3.17 -1.52 -15.20
C PHE A 162 3.58 -2.15 -16.53
N LEU A 163 4.05 -1.36 -17.49
CA LEU A 163 4.14 -1.81 -18.89
C LEU A 163 5.53 -1.66 -19.51
N ARG A 164 6.46 -0.92 -18.90
CA ARG A 164 7.76 -0.61 -19.52
C ARG A 164 8.98 -0.94 -18.68
N ILE A 165 8.88 -0.88 -17.36
CA ILE A 165 9.94 -1.35 -16.47
C ILE A 165 9.97 -2.89 -16.56
N LEU A 166 11.09 -3.43 -17.05
CA LEU A 166 11.27 -4.87 -17.24
C LEU A 166 11.99 -5.51 -16.06
N GLU A 167 12.85 -4.76 -15.38
CA GLU A 167 13.55 -5.16 -14.17
C GLU A 167 12.59 -5.34 -12.98
N CYS A 168 13.07 -5.98 -11.92
CA CYS A 168 12.35 -6.00 -10.65
C CYS A 168 12.03 -4.57 -10.21
N TYR A 169 10.76 -4.31 -9.91
CA TYR A 169 10.31 -2.99 -9.51
C TYR A 169 10.53 -2.75 -8.02
N GLY A 170 11.12 -1.60 -7.70
CA GLY A 170 11.38 -1.16 -6.32
C GLY A 170 12.73 -1.66 -5.79
N ASP A 171 13.08 -1.14 -4.62
CA ASP A 171 14.20 -1.61 -3.80
C ASP A 171 13.64 -1.80 -2.40
N TYR A 172 13.60 -3.06 -1.94
CA TYR A 172 12.91 -3.43 -0.72
C TYR A 172 13.88 -3.90 0.36
N VAL A 173 13.61 -3.47 1.59
CA VAL A 173 14.45 -3.78 2.74
C VAL A 173 14.53 -5.29 2.95
N GLY A 174 15.77 -5.78 2.99
CA GLY A 174 16.08 -7.19 3.19
C GLY A 174 15.94 -8.04 1.92
N GLU A 175 15.56 -7.45 0.79
CA GLU A 175 15.56 -8.16 -0.49
C GLU A 175 16.95 -8.14 -1.14
N ASP A 176 17.32 -9.26 -1.75
CA ASP A 176 18.57 -9.41 -2.50
C ASP A 176 18.24 -9.79 -3.95
N VAL A 177 18.14 -8.77 -4.81
CA VAL A 177 17.84 -8.94 -6.23
C VAL A 177 19.14 -9.21 -7.00
N ARG A 178 19.52 -10.48 -7.11
CA ARG A 178 20.70 -10.92 -7.88
C ARG A 178 20.34 -11.20 -9.34
N LYS A 179 21.35 -11.14 -10.21
CA LYS A 179 21.24 -11.73 -11.56
C LYS A 179 20.95 -13.24 -11.42
N GLY A 180 19.89 -13.70 -12.05
CA GLY A 180 19.47 -15.10 -12.02
C GLY A 180 18.86 -15.55 -13.35
N GLY A 181 18.82 -16.87 -13.56
CA GLY A 181 18.31 -17.48 -14.79
C GLY A 181 19.33 -17.53 -15.94
N ILE A 182 18.93 -18.16 -17.04
CA ILE A 182 19.70 -18.21 -18.29
C ILE A 182 19.28 -17.07 -19.22
N THR A 183 20.20 -16.53 -20.02
CA THR A 183 19.85 -15.54 -21.05
C THR A 183 18.87 -16.16 -22.05
N ARG A 184 17.63 -15.68 -22.05
CA ARG A 184 16.64 -16.05 -23.07
C ARG A 184 16.92 -15.27 -24.35
N ARG A 185 16.82 -15.97 -25.50
CA ARG A 185 16.94 -15.37 -26.84
C ARG A 185 15.55 -15.39 -27.49
N PRO A 186 15.26 -14.51 -28.47
CA PRO A 186 13.93 -14.42 -29.08
C PRO A 186 13.36 -15.75 -29.59
N GLY A 187 14.21 -16.66 -30.10
CA GLY A 187 13.80 -18.00 -30.53
C GLY A 187 13.28 -18.93 -29.43
N HIS A 188 13.46 -18.58 -28.15
CA HIS A 188 12.93 -19.35 -27.01
C HIS A 188 11.49 -18.96 -26.65
N TRP A 189 10.99 -17.80 -27.10
CA TRP A 189 9.68 -17.27 -26.68
C TRP A 189 8.49 -18.00 -27.33
N SER A 190 8.65 -18.52 -28.55
CA SER A 190 7.59 -19.27 -29.23
C SER A 190 7.26 -20.61 -28.55
N VAL A 191 8.23 -21.20 -27.85
CA VAL A 191 8.05 -22.42 -27.05
C VAL A 191 7.29 -22.09 -25.77
N ASP A 192 7.66 -21.03 -25.06
CA ASP A 192 7.05 -20.68 -23.77
C ASP A 192 5.55 -20.33 -23.93
N VAL A 193 5.16 -19.54 -24.95
CA VAL A 193 3.73 -19.19 -25.20
C VAL A 193 2.85 -20.43 -25.45
N ARG A 194 3.42 -21.49 -26.02
CA ARG A 194 2.70 -22.75 -26.32
C ARG A 194 2.55 -23.65 -25.10
N GLU A 195 3.45 -23.52 -24.12
CA GLU A 195 3.48 -24.33 -22.88
C GLU A 195 2.79 -23.64 -21.69
N THR A 196 2.47 -22.34 -21.78
CA THR A 196 1.75 -21.59 -20.73
C THR A 196 0.26 -21.32 -21.02
N ARG A 197 -0.30 -21.94 -22.07
CA ARG A 197 -1.73 -21.86 -22.43
C ARG A 197 -2.43 -23.20 -22.30
#